data_AF-K6GTB0-F1
#
_entry.id   AF-K6GTB0-F1
#
_cell.length_a   1.000
_cell.length_b   1.000
_cell.length_c   1.000
_cell.angle_alpha   90.00
_cell.angle_beta   90.00
_cell.angle_gamma   90.00
#
_symmetry.space_group_name_H-M   'P 1'
#
loop_
_entity.id
_entity.type
_entity.pdbx_description
1 polymer ?
#
loop_
_entity_poly.entity_id
_entity_poly.type
_entity_poly.pdbx_seq_one_letter_code
_entity_poly.pdbx_strand_id
1 'polypeptide(L)'
;MRLATAAFVIILACCLLSPAKAPAAQAAPPKLALALAASAAGRLDDALFNVEQSAKSLGAAYKDLYRATPAMVPEDRGRLLQSYAVKDGTVAFRDLQGPCGPDPAAKAPCQSLYFYDGENFTDNLFRELAALSGLAPAMAAAHGALPYSWVYLTTPDQAFAIYPNLPLVEAVNNYKPTDKDFYTAADFTAKTCGWQSPYLDLAGDGMMVTVSCPVYDGETLLAVSSRDVTIRQLSGRVLADLAAIPGTRALLMNRRGKAIAVSDPKLAAAIDAVNAKAEEAVVYFRADRGLAAMGLEKAEDSPDDALNAIGEAVIERAETEKKWPMAFVSGKNMVLAARLRATGWHLVLVMPQKAVN
;
A
#
# COMPACT_ATOMS: atom_id res chain seq x y z
N MET A 1 57.15 21.82 -66.49
CA MET A 1 55.89 21.48 -65.80
C MET A 1 56.00 22.05 -64.40
N ARG A 2 55.34 23.18 -64.12
CA ARG A 2 54.14 23.30 -63.23
C ARG A 2 54.41 22.68 -61.83
N LEU A 3 54.25 23.33 -60.69
CA LEU A 3 53.60 24.59 -60.25
C LEU A 3 53.99 24.82 -58.77
N ALA A 4 54.17 26.10 -58.39
CA ALA A 4 53.65 26.82 -57.21
C ALA A 4 53.80 26.24 -55.77
N THR A 5 54.56 26.89 -54.88
CA THR A 5 54.16 27.90 -53.86
C THR A 5 53.21 27.44 -52.74
N ALA A 6 53.67 27.58 -51.49
CA ALA A 6 53.12 28.50 -50.46
C ALA A 6 53.19 27.94 -49.03
N ALA A 7 53.67 28.80 -48.14
CA ALA A 7 53.84 28.64 -46.69
C ALA A 7 52.51 28.49 -45.92
N PHE A 8 52.55 27.92 -44.72
CA PHE A 8 51.64 28.32 -43.63
C PHE A 8 52.28 28.17 -42.25
N VAL A 9 52.29 29.30 -41.55
CA VAL A 9 52.56 29.50 -40.12
C VAL A 9 51.35 29.03 -39.31
N ILE A 10 51.54 28.34 -38.18
CA ILE A 10 50.48 28.21 -37.16
C ILE A 10 51.03 28.65 -35.79
N ILE A 11 50.38 29.68 -35.27
CA ILE A 11 50.49 30.29 -33.95
C ILE A 11 49.53 29.56 -32.99
N LEU A 12 50.04 29.25 -31.80
CA LEU A 12 49.43 29.27 -30.45
C LEU A 12 47.90 29.20 -30.29
N ALA A 13 47.40 28.21 -29.53
CA ALA A 13 46.21 28.37 -28.70
C ALA A 13 46.31 27.52 -27.42
N CYS A 14 46.27 28.21 -26.28
CA CYS A 14 46.29 27.68 -24.93
C CYS A 14 45.11 26.73 -24.66
N CYS A 15 45.40 25.49 -24.25
CA CYS A 15 44.45 24.69 -23.48
C CYS A 15 44.85 24.75 -22.01
N LEU A 16 44.35 25.78 -21.33
CA LEU A 16 44.16 25.79 -19.88
C LEU A 16 43.09 24.74 -19.54
N LEU A 17 43.48 23.47 -19.49
CA LEU A 17 42.68 22.42 -18.87
C LEU A 17 42.72 22.65 -17.36
N SER A 18 41.77 23.44 -16.87
CA SER A 18 41.43 23.42 -15.45
C SER A 18 40.97 21.99 -15.14
N PRO A 19 41.62 21.25 -14.22
CA PRO A 19 41.11 19.95 -13.80
C PRO A 19 39.72 20.18 -13.22
N ALA A 20 38.73 19.48 -13.76
CA ALA A 20 37.39 19.44 -13.20
C ALA A 20 37.53 19.12 -11.70
N LYS A 21 37.05 20.04 -10.85
CA LYS A 21 37.02 19.82 -9.40
C LYS A 21 36.35 18.48 -9.14
N ALA A 22 37.09 17.54 -8.59
CA ALA A 22 36.51 16.33 -8.02
C ALA A 22 35.35 16.75 -7.10
N PRO A 23 34.19 16.08 -7.15
CA PRO A 23 33.10 16.40 -6.24
C PRO A 23 33.64 16.31 -4.82
N ALA A 24 33.48 17.41 -4.07
CA ALA A 24 33.93 17.49 -2.69
C ALA A 24 33.38 16.27 -1.93
N ALA A 25 34.27 15.55 -1.23
CA ALA A 25 33.88 14.42 -0.40
C ALA A 25 32.73 14.87 0.51
N GLN A 26 31.54 14.32 0.30
CA GLN A 26 30.39 14.60 1.15
C GLN A 26 30.77 14.20 2.58
N ALA A 27 30.71 15.17 3.50
CA ALA A 27 30.95 14.91 4.91
C ALA A 27 30.05 13.75 5.36
N ALA A 28 30.62 12.81 6.11
CA ALA A 28 29.86 11.67 6.61
C ALA A 28 28.63 12.18 7.37
N PRO A 29 27.43 11.63 7.10
CA PRO A 29 26.22 12.10 7.74
C PRO A 29 26.34 11.96 9.26
N PRO A 30 25.85 12.95 10.05
CA PRO A 30 25.92 12.88 11.50
C PRO A 30 25.26 11.58 11.98
N LYS A 31 25.96 10.80 12.81
CA LYS A 31 25.45 9.50 13.32
C LYS A 31 24.06 9.60 13.95
N LEU A 32 23.78 10.74 14.59
CA LEU A 32 22.47 11.04 15.19
C LEU A 32 21.35 11.17 14.15
N ALA A 33 21.65 11.68 12.96
CA ALA A 33 20.68 11.79 11.87
C ALA A 33 20.28 10.40 11.34
N LEU A 34 21.25 9.50 11.17
CA LEU A 34 20.94 8.12 10.79
C LEU A 34 20.11 7.39 11.86
N ALA A 35 20.37 7.64 13.14
CA ALA A 35 19.55 7.10 14.24
C ALA A 35 18.11 7.59 14.19
N LEU A 36 17.87 8.85 13.81
CA LEU A 36 16.53 9.38 13.59
C LEU A 36 15.79 8.62 12.50
N ALA A 37 16.41 8.42 11.33
CA ALA A 37 15.78 7.69 10.23
C ALA A 37 15.49 6.22 10.59
N ALA A 38 16.40 5.58 11.32
CA ALA A 38 16.21 4.21 11.81
C ALA A 38 15.03 4.13 12.81
N SER A 39 14.95 5.04 13.77
CA SER A 39 13.86 5.11 14.75
C SER A 39 12.52 5.38 14.06
N ALA A 40 12.52 6.31 13.10
CA ALA A 40 11.36 6.66 12.30
C ALA A 40 10.82 5.47 11.49
N ALA A 41 11.70 4.76 10.81
CA ALA A 41 11.36 3.55 10.07
C ALA A 41 10.89 2.44 11.00
N GLY A 42 11.51 2.26 12.17
CA GLY A 42 11.11 1.29 13.18
C GLY A 42 9.66 1.49 13.63
N ARG A 43 9.28 2.73 13.98
CA ARG A 43 7.89 3.04 14.37
C ARG A 43 6.87 2.72 13.27
N LEU A 44 7.21 3.03 12.02
CA LEU A 44 6.34 2.75 10.88
C LEU A 44 6.27 1.25 10.56
N ASP A 45 7.40 0.54 10.65
CA ASP A 45 7.44 -0.92 10.58
C ASP A 45 6.56 -1.56 11.65
N ASP A 46 6.63 -1.10 12.91
CA ASP A 46 5.82 -1.66 14.00
C ASP A 46 4.32 -1.43 13.74
N ALA A 47 3.94 -0.26 13.23
CA ALA A 47 2.56 0.04 12.86
C ALA A 47 2.07 -0.88 11.73
N LEU A 48 2.83 -1.02 10.65
CA LEU A 48 2.49 -1.89 9.52
C LEU A 48 2.50 -3.36 9.95
N PHE A 49 3.46 -3.76 10.78
CA PHE A 49 3.53 -5.12 11.31
C PHE A 49 2.30 -5.46 12.16
N ASN A 50 1.81 -4.55 12.99
CA ASN A 50 0.58 -4.76 13.77
C ASN A 50 -0.65 -4.96 12.87
N VAL A 51 -0.73 -4.24 11.75
CA VAL A 51 -1.78 -4.40 10.73
C VAL A 51 -1.68 -5.79 10.10
N GLU A 52 -0.47 -6.21 9.69
CA GLU A 52 -0.22 -7.55 9.15
C GLU A 52 -0.56 -8.66 10.15
N GLN A 53 -0.17 -8.52 11.41
CA GLN A 53 -0.49 -9.48 12.47
C GLN A 53 -1.99 -9.58 12.71
N SER A 54 -2.73 -8.47 12.59
CA SER A 54 -4.20 -8.48 12.65
C SER A 54 -4.80 -9.34 11.54
N ALA A 55 -4.32 -9.20 10.30
CA ALA A 55 -4.76 -10.02 9.16
C ALA A 55 -4.38 -11.50 9.34
N LYS A 56 -3.14 -11.79 9.76
CA LYS A 56 -2.69 -13.17 10.07
C LYS A 56 -3.55 -13.82 11.13
N SER A 57 -3.85 -13.10 12.21
CA SER A 57 -4.63 -13.62 13.34
C SER A 57 -6.08 -13.92 12.94
N LEU A 58 -6.69 -13.07 12.11
CA LEU A 58 -8.02 -13.32 11.55
C LEU A 58 -8.02 -14.54 10.62
N GLY A 59 -7.02 -14.65 9.75
CA GLY A 59 -6.85 -15.82 8.89
C GLY A 59 -6.67 -17.12 9.68
N ALA A 60 -5.88 -17.10 10.75
CA ALA A 60 -5.72 -18.24 11.65
C ALA A 60 -7.04 -18.63 12.34
N ALA A 61 -7.79 -17.64 12.85
CA ALA A 61 -9.11 -17.88 13.43
C ALA A 61 -10.10 -18.45 12.41
N TYR A 62 -10.09 -17.96 11.17
CA TYR A 62 -10.91 -18.53 10.09
C TYR A 62 -10.55 -19.98 9.80
N LYS A 63 -9.26 -20.33 9.71
CA LYS A 63 -8.83 -21.72 9.52
C LYS A 63 -9.35 -22.64 10.61
N ASP A 64 -9.25 -22.21 11.87
CA ASP A 64 -9.70 -23.02 13.00
C ASP A 64 -11.23 -23.17 13.01
N LEU A 65 -11.96 -22.10 12.69
CA LEU A 65 -13.41 -22.14 12.48
C LEU A 65 -13.77 -23.09 11.33
N TYR A 66 -13.17 -22.94 10.16
CA TYR A 66 -13.44 -23.77 8.99
C TYR A 66 -13.22 -25.26 9.27
N ARG A 67 -12.14 -25.62 9.97
CA ARG A 67 -11.87 -27.01 10.41
C ARG A 67 -12.94 -27.54 11.34
N ALA A 68 -13.41 -26.73 12.28
CA ALA A 68 -14.44 -27.10 13.25
C ALA A 68 -15.86 -27.09 12.65
N THR A 69 -16.10 -26.33 11.59
CA THR A 69 -17.40 -26.19 10.93
C THR A 69 -17.71 -27.46 10.11
N PRO A 70 -18.74 -28.23 10.47
CA PRO A 70 -19.20 -29.37 9.68
C PRO A 70 -19.92 -28.90 8.41
N ALA A 71 -20.31 -29.85 7.55
CA ALA A 71 -21.24 -29.55 6.47
C ALA A 71 -22.53 -28.92 7.04
N MET A 72 -23.03 -27.88 6.39
CA MET A 72 -24.22 -27.18 6.84
C MET A 72 -25.45 -28.10 6.75
N VAL A 73 -26.24 -28.16 7.83
CA VAL A 73 -27.46 -28.96 7.85
C VAL A 73 -28.53 -28.35 6.93
N PRO A 74 -29.44 -29.16 6.34
CA PRO A 74 -30.42 -28.69 5.36
C PRO A 74 -31.30 -27.54 5.85
N GLU A 75 -31.67 -27.53 7.14
CA GLU A 75 -32.50 -26.47 7.73
C GLU A 75 -31.77 -25.11 7.71
N ASP A 76 -30.50 -25.09 8.07
CA ASP A 76 -29.68 -23.87 8.10
C ASP A 76 -29.42 -23.35 6.69
N ARG A 77 -29.14 -24.27 5.75
CA ARG A 77 -29.03 -23.94 4.32
C ARG A 77 -30.34 -23.35 3.80
N GLY A 78 -31.47 -23.94 4.17
CA GLY A 78 -32.80 -23.46 3.82
C GLY A 78 -33.05 -22.03 4.29
N ARG A 79 -32.58 -21.65 5.48
CA ARG A 79 -32.67 -20.27 5.98
C ARG A 79 -31.86 -19.28 5.14
N LEU A 80 -30.62 -19.61 4.79
CA LEU A 80 -29.79 -18.76 3.92
C LEU A 80 -30.40 -18.59 2.53
N LEU A 81 -30.97 -19.66 1.97
CA LEU A 81 -31.63 -19.64 0.67
C LEU A 81 -32.94 -18.84 0.66
N GLN A 82 -33.52 -18.53 1.81
CA GLN A 82 -34.71 -17.69 1.93
C GLN A 82 -34.38 -16.19 2.06
N SER A 83 -33.12 -15.83 2.31
CA SER A 83 -32.73 -14.46 2.69
C SER A 83 -31.64 -13.83 1.84
N TYR A 84 -31.20 -14.46 0.74
CA TYR A 84 -30.21 -13.83 -0.12
C TYR A 84 -30.83 -12.80 -1.07
N ALA A 85 -29.99 -11.88 -1.56
CA ALA A 85 -30.31 -10.98 -2.67
C ALA A 85 -29.25 -11.09 -3.74
N VAL A 86 -29.62 -10.81 -4.98
CA VAL A 86 -28.72 -10.87 -6.13
C VAL A 86 -28.71 -9.53 -6.84
N LYS A 87 -27.52 -9.07 -7.21
CA LYS A 87 -27.33 -7.94 -8.11
C LYS A 87 -26.09 -8.18 -8.98
N ASP A 88 -26.24 -8.08 -10.30
CA ASP A 88 -25.14 -8.17 -11.26
C ASP A 88 -24.23 -9.41 -11.05
N GLY A 89 -24.83 -10.56 -10.73
CA GLY A 89 -24.11 -11.82 -10.46
C GLY A 89 -23.45 -11.90 -9.07
N THR A 90 -23.57 -10.87 -8.24
CA THR A 90 -23.14 -10.88 -6.82
C THR A 90 -24.33 -11.24 -5.93
N VAL A 91 -24.12 -12.22 -5.05
CA VAL A 91 -25.11 -12.67 -4.08
C VAL A 91 -24.75 -12.13 -2.70
N ALA A 92 -25.68 -11.47 -2.02
CA ALA A 92 -25.58 -11.08 -0.62
C ALA A 92 -26.39 -12.05 0.24
N PHE A 93 -25.76 -12.69 1.22
CA PHE A 93 -26.48 -13.49 2.22
C PHE A 93 -26.86 -12.61 3.40
N ARG A 94 -28.17 -12.39 3.61
CA ARG A 94 -28.66 -11.46 4.63
C ARG A 94 -29.01 -12.18 5.92
N ASP A 95 -28.59 -11.58 7.03
CA ASP A 95 -29.06 -11.97 8.35
C ASP A 95 -30.35 -11.20 8.69
N LEU A 96 -31.50 -11.86 8.54
CA LEU A 96 -32.82 -11.26 8.79
C LEU A 96 -33.05 -10.95 10.28
N GLN A 97 -32.32 -11.62 11.18
CA GLN A 97 -32.49 -11.51 12.64
C GLN A 97 -31.31 -10.81 13.31
N GLY A 98 -30.28 -10.48 12.53
CA GLY A 98 -29.07 -9.82 12.99
C GLY A 98 -29.34 -8.41 13.52
N PRO A 99 -28.44 -7.88 14.36
CA PRO A 99 -28.62 -6.59 15.02
C PRO A 99 -28.69 -5.39 14.05
N CYS A 100 -28.25 -5.58 12.81
CA CYS A 100 -28.31 -4.56 11.76
C CYS A 100 -29.52 -4.70 10.81
N GLY A 101 -30.31 -5.76 10.94
CA GLY A 101 -31.36 -6.10 9.97
C GLY A 101 -30.81 -6.55 8.61
N PRO A 102 -31.71 -6.78 7.64
CA PRO A 102 -31.40 -7.45 6.37
C PRO A 102 -30.69 -6.56 5.34
N ASP A 103 -30.81 -5.24 5.45
CA ASP A 103 -30.21 -4.27 4.53
C ASP A 103 -29.54 -3.14 5.33
N PRO A 104 -28.37 -3.42 5.96
CA PRO A 104 -27.70 -2.42 6.77
C PRO A 104 -27.16 -1.28 5.90
N ALA A 105 -27.13 -0.07 6.47
CA ALA A 105 -26.49 1.07 5.83
C ALA A 105 -24.98 0.85 5.63
N ALA A 106 -24.36 1.60 4.71
CA ALA A 106 -22.91 1.59 4.55
C ALA A 106 -22.21 1.87 5.89
N LYS A 107 -21.15 1.13 6.18
CA LYS A 107 -20.37 1.20 7.42
C LYS A 107 -21.14 0.86 8.70
N ALA A 108 -22.35 0.31 8.63
CA ALA A 108 -23.02 -0.24 9.81
C ALA A 108 -22.12 -1.29 10.49
N PRO A 109 -22.11 -1.41 11.83
CA PRO A 109 -21.14 -2.21 12.58
C PRO A 109 -21.44 -3.72 12.55
N CYS A 110 -21.73 -4.25 11.37
CA CYS A 110 -22.02 -5.64 11.07
C CYS A 110 -21.19 -6.11 9.88
N GLN A 111 -21.01 -7.42 9.80
CA GLN A 111 -20.36 -8.07 8.68
C GLN A 111 -21.34 -8.20 7.51
N SER A 112 -20.85 -8.03 6.29
CA SER A 112 -21.56 -8.44 5.08
C SER A 112 -20.95 -9.74 4.55
N LEU A 113 -21.81 -10.64 4.07
CA LEU A 113 -21.41 -11.91 3.45
C LEU A 113 -21.86 -11.94 1.99
N TYR A 114 -20.90 -12.18 1.10
CA TYR A 114 -21.06 -12.13 -0.33
C TYR A 114 -20.55 -13.40 -1.02
N PHE A 115 -21.06 -13.64 -2.21
CA PHE A 115 -20.56 -14.65 -3.15
C PHE A 115 -20.63 -14.11 -4.57
N TYR A 116 -19.54 -14.26 -5.33
CA TYR A 116 -19.35 -13.58 -6.62
C TYR A 116 -19.43 -14.51 -7.84
N ASP A 117 -19.98 -15.71 -7.68
CA ASP A 117 -20.23 -16.66 -8.78
C ASP A 117 -21.73 -16.91 -9.00
N GLY A 118 -22.56 -15.88 -8.86
CA GLY A 118 -24.01 -15.96 -9.03
C GLY A 118 -24.65 -16.97 -8.09
N GLU A 119 -25.68 -17.67 -8.57
CA GLU A 119 -26.41 -18.67 -7.77
C GLU A 119 -25.81 -20.08 -7.88
N ASN A 120 -24.53 -20.21 -8.26
CA ASN A 120 -23.80 -21.47 -8.38
C ASN A 120 -23.38 -22.02 -7.01
N PHE A 121 -24.34 -22.27 -6.12
CA PHE A 121 -24.07 -22.64 -4.74
C PHE A 121 -23.55 -24.08 -4.60
N THR A 122 -22.44 -24.24 -3.89
CA THR A 122 -21.85 -25.54 -3.55
C THR A 122 -22.00 -25.87 -2.07
N ASP A 123 -21.86 -27.13 -1.68
CA ASP A 123 -21.86 -27.49 -0.25
C ASP A 123 -20.65 -26.88 0.49
N ASN A 124 -19.52 -26.72 -0.20
CA ASN A 124 -18.35 -26.05 0.37
C ASN A 124 -18.64 -24.56 0.65
N LEU A 125 -19.31 -23.85 -0.27
CA LEU A 125 -19.70 -22.46 -0.05
C LEU A 125 -20.49 -22.29 1.25
N PHE A 126 -21.47 -23.15 1.53
CA PHE A 126 -22.25 -23.05 2.78
C PHE A 126 -21.39 -23.27 4.02
N ARG A 127 -20.43 -24.19 3.96
CA ARG A 127 -19.44 -24.36 5.05
C ARG A 127 -18.57 -23.11 5.21
N GLU A 128 -18.10 -22.52 4.12
CA GLU A 128 -17.33 -21.28 4.14
C GLU A 128 -18.14 -20.13 4.75
N LEU A 129 -19.39 -19.94 4.32
CA LEU A 129 -20.29 -18.90 4.86
C LEU A 129 -20.54 -19.08 6.36
N ALA A 130 -20.72 -20.31 6.84
CA ALA A 130 -20.86 -20.58 8.27
C ALA A 130 -19.58 -20.22 9.05
N ALA A 131 -18.41 -20.60 8.55
CA ALA A 131 -17.14 -20.24 9.16
C ALA A 131 -16.87 -18.72 9.13
N LEU A 132 -17.18 -18.06 8.02
CA LEU A 132 -17.06 -16.61 7.87
C LEU A 132 -18.02 -15.86 8.80
N SER A 133 -19.27 -16.30 8.92
CA SER A 133 -20.25 -15.73 9.85
C SER A 133 -19.77 -15.85 11.31
N GLY A 134 -19.21 -17.00 11.69
CA GLY A 134 -18.59 -17.20 13.01
C GLY A 134 -17.41 -16.28 13.30
N LEU A 135 -16.76 -15.72 12.26
CA LEU A 135 -15.64 -14.79 12.39
C LEU A 135 -16.08 -13.35 12.71
N ALA A 136 -17.37 -13.02 12.59
CA ALA A 136 -17.86 -11.64 12.72
C ALA A 136 -17.41 -10.91 14.01
N PRO A 137 -17.42 -11.52 15.21
CA PRO A 137 -16.92 -10.85 16.42
C PRO A 137 -15.43 -10.51 16.35
N ALA A 138 -14.61 -11.39 15.76
CA ALA A 138 -13.19 -11.16 15.59
C ALA A 138 -12.92 -10.05 14.56
N MET A 139 -13.70 -10.01 13.47
CA MET A 139 -13.61 -8.91 12.48
C MET A 139 -13.99 -7.56 13.09
N ALA A 140 -15.05 -7.52 13.91
CA ALA A 140 -15.46 -6.31 14.62
C ALA A 140 -14.38 -5.84 15.60
N ALA A 141 -13.75 -6.75 16.34
CA ALA A 141 -12.66 -6.41 17.25
C ALA A 141 -11.40 -5.92 16.49
N ALA A 142 -11.04 -6.59 15.39
CA ALA A 142 -9.92 -6.19 14.55
C ALA A 142 -10.14 -4.81 13.90
N HIS A 143 -11.36 -4.51 13.47
CA HIS A 143 -11.75 -3.19 13.03
C HIS A 143 -11.66 -2.17 14.17
N GLY A 144 -12.25 -2.46 15.33
CA GLY A 144 -12.22 -1.58 16.50
C GLY A 144 -10.81 -1.23 16.96
N ALA A 145 -9.84 -2.13 16.79
CA ALA A 145 -8.43 -1.87 17.09
C ALA A 145 -7.79 -0.80 16.18
N LEU A 146 -8.20 -0.69 14.92
CA LEU A 146 -7.80 0.41 14.03
C LEU A 146 -9.02 0.86 13.19
N PRO A 147 -9.90 1.74 13.71
CA PRO A 147 -11.28 1.90 13.26
C PRO A 147 -11.50 2.70 11.96
N TYR A 148 -10.56 2.63 11.01
CA TYR A 148 -10.63 3.32 9.72
C TYR A 148 -10.02 2.44 8.61
N SER A 149 -10.39 1.16 8.64
CA SER A 149 -9.88 0.09 7.77
C SER A 149 -11.00 -0.86 7.41
N TRP A 150 -11.05 -1.33 6.18
CA TRP A 150 -11.80 -2.54 5.88
C TRP A 150 -11.07 -3.77 6.43
N VAL A 151 -11.84 -4.70 6.99
CA VAL A 151 -11.37 -6.02 7.38
C VAL A 151 -12.14 -7.01 6.53
N TYR A 152 -11.46 -7.86 5.78
CA TYR A 152 -12.14 -8.81 4.92
C TYR A 152 -11.39 -10.13 4.75
N LEU A 153 -12.15 -11.14 4.34
CA LEU A 153 -11.65 -12.45 3.95
C LEU A 153 -12.27 -12.84 2.63
N THR A 154 -11.46 -13.39 1.74
CA THR A 154 -11.87 -13.92 0.44
C THR A 154 -11.48 -15.39 0.35
N THR A 155 -12.41 -16.28 0.03
CA THR A 155 -12.11 -17.70 -0.24
C THR A 155 -11.79 -17.91 -1.73
N PRO A 156 -11.06 -18.97 -2.11
CA PRO A 156 -10.82 -19.32 -3.51
C PRO A 156 -12.12 -19.52 -4.30
N ASP A 157 -13.17 -19.98 -3.62
CA ASP A 157 -14.50 -20.22 -4.19
C ASP A 157 -15.33 -18.93 -4.33
N GLN A 158 -14.75 -17.73 -4.16
CA GLN A 158 -15.43 -16.43 -4.27
C GLN A 158 -16.37 -16.07 -3.11
N ALA A 159 -16.36 -16.81 -1.99
CA ALA A 159 -17.02 -16.33 -0.79
C ALA A 159 -16.23 -15.16 -0.20
N PHE A 160 -16.93 -14.12 0.23
CA PHE A 160 -16.32 -12.89 0.67
C PHE A 160 -17.02 -12.36 1.91
N ALA A 161 -16.27 -12.12 2.97
CA ALA A 161 -16.77 -11.47 4.18
C ALA A 161 -16.06 -10.14 4.36
N ILE A 162 -16.81 -9.09 4.65
CA ILE A 162 -16.26 -7.75 4.88
C ILE A 162 -16.89 -7.10 6.10
N TYR A 163 -16.09 -6.34 6.84
CA TYR A 163 -16.50 -5.53 7.98
C TYR A 163 -15.83 -4.15 7.91
N PRO A 164 -16.54 -3.06 8.22
CA PRO A 164 -17.97 -2.98 8.54
C PRO A 164 -18.84 -3.25 7.29
N ASN A 165 -20.15 -3.02 7.37
CA ASN A 165 -21.06 -3.38 6.29
C ASN A 165 -20.74 -2.61 5.00
N LEU A 166 -20.54 -3.34 3.91
CA LEU A 166 -20.49 -2.82 2.55
C LEU A 166 -21.85 -3.14 1.92
N PRO A 167 -22.65 -2.17 1.45
CA PRO A 167 -23.94 -2.46 0.82
C PRO A 167 -23.80 -3.24 -0.50
N LEU A 168 -24.77 -4.10 -0.84
CA LEU A 168 -24.73 -4.90 -2.08
C LEU A 168 -24.55 -4.03 -3.33
N VAL A 169 -25.16 -2.83 -3.34
CA VAL A 169 -25.03 -1.89 -4.46
C VAL A 169 -23.61 -1.36 -4.68
N GLU A 170 -22.74 -1.43 -3.67
CA GLU A 170 -21.32 -1.11 -3.75
C GLU A 170 -20.49 -2.38 -3.94
N ALA A 171 -20.87 -3.48 -3.29
CA ALA A 171 -20.16 -4.76 -3.35
C ALA A 171 -20.02 -5.32 -4.77
N VAL A 172 -20.99 -5.05 -5.66
CA VAL A 172 -20.92 -5.43 -7.08
C VAL A 172 -19.69 -4.89 -7.80
N ASN A 173 -19.12 -3.77 -7.35
CA ASN A 173 -17.94 -3.16 -7.96
C ASN A 173 -16.66 -3.99 -7.75
N ASN A 174 -16.68 -4.94 -6.82
CA ASN A 174 -15.57 -5.86 -6.59
C ASN A 174 -15.46 -6.93 -7.68
N TYR A 175 -16.50 -7.18 -8.50
CA TYR A 175 -16.53 -8.30 -9.45
C TYR A 175 -15.99 -9.59 -8.78
N LYS A 176 -15.19 -10.42 -9.46
CA LYS A 176 -14.52 -11.58 -8.83
C LYS A 176 -13.38 -11.11 -7.91
N PRO A 177 -13.49 -11.24 -6.57
CA PRO A 177 -12.48 -10.71 -5.65
C PRO A 177 -11.12 -11.39 -5.79
N THR A 178 -11.07 -12.64 -6.26
CA THR A 178 -9.80 -13.37 -6.46
C THR A 178 -8.93 -12.80 -7.57
N ASP A 179 -9.52 -12.02 -8.48
CA ASP A 179 -8.82 -11.41 -9.61
C ASP A 179 -8.30 -10.01 -9.26
N LYS A 180 -8.60 -9.51 -8.05
CA LYS A 180 -8.26 -8.15 -7.62
C LYS A 180 -6.86 -8.08 -7.02
N ASP A 181 -6.26 -6.91 -7.19
CA ASP A 181 -4.92 -6.59 -6.66
C ASP A 181 -4.82 -6.82 -5.15
N PHE A 182 -5.88 -6.58 -4.39
CA PHE A 182 -5.86 -6.86 -2.95
C PHE A 182 -5.70 -8.35 -2.68
N TYR A 183 -6.34 -9.24 -3.45
CA TYR A 183 -6.23 -10.69 -3.25
C TYR A 183 -4.86 -11.19 -3.72
N THR A 184 -4.44 -10.75 -4.90
CA THR A 184 -3.17 -11.16 -5.52
C THR A 184 -1.94 -10.53 -4.88
N ALA A 185 -2.12 -9.55 -3.99
CA ALA A 185 -1.04 -9.04 -3.15
C ALA A 185 -0.50 -10.09 -2.17
N ALA A 186 -1.26 -11.13 -1.84
CA ALA A 186 -0.75 -12.26 -1.05
C ALA A 186 0.35 -13.03 -1.81
N ASP A 187 1.44 -13.38 -1.13
CA ASP A 187 2.49 -14.21 -1.73
C ASP A 187 2.13 -15.70 -1.56
N PHE A 188 1.44 -16.24 -2.58
CA PHE A 188 1.05 -17.64 -2.59
C PHE A 188 2.24 -18.60 -2.71
N THR A 189 3.36 -18.17 -3.29
CA THR A 189 4.55 -19.02 -3.50
C THR A 189 5.31 -19.18 -2.18
N ALA A 190 5.57 -18.07 -1.49
CA ALA A 190 6.23 -18.10 -0.18
C ALA A 190 5.26 -18.43 0.97
N LYS A 191 3.95 -18.45 0.72
CA LYS A 191 2.89 -18.57 1.72
C LYS A 191 2.99 -17.48 2.81
N THR A 192 3.31 -16.27 2.39
CA THR A 192 3.49 -15.11 3.27
C THR A 192 2.54 -13.99 2.88
N CYS A 193 2.32 -13.05 3.80
CA CYS A 193 1.58 -11.85 3.47
C CYS A 193 2.33 -10.99 2.47
N GLY A 194 1.60 -10.22 1.67
CA GLY A 194 2.16 -9.16 0.86
C GLY A 194 1.32 -7.90 0.92
N TRP A 195 1.94 -6.80 0.50
CA TRP A 195 1.39 -5.46 0.60
C TRP A 195 1.11 -4.89 -0.78
N GLN A 196 -0.13 -4.50 -1.01
CA GLN A 196 -0.54 -3.78 -2.22
C GLN A 196 -0.02 -2.34 -2.15
N SER A 197 0.41 -1.81 -3.30
CA SER A 197 0.68 -0.37 -3.45
C SER A 197 -0.63 0.43 -3.30
N PRO A 198 -0.54 1.75 -3.05
CA PRO A 198 -1.71 2.59 -2.90
C PRO A 198 -2.73 2.43 -4.01
N TYR A 199 -4.01 2.47 -3.64
CA TYR A 199 -5.15 2.52 -4.55
C TYR A 199 -6.27 3.37 -3.94
N LEU A 200 -7.24 3.76 -4.77
CA LEU A 200 -8.41 4.50 -4.35
C LEU A 200 -9.48 3.53 -3.84
N ASP A 201 -9.97 3.76 -2.63
CA ASP A 201 -11.13 3.02 -2.12
C ASP A 201 -12.38 3.35 -2.92
N LEU A 202 -12.97 2.33 -3.53
CA LEU A 202 -14.21 2.46 -4.28
C LEU A 202 -15.41 2.78 -3.36
N ALA A 203 -15.30 2.50 -2.07
CA ALA A 203 -16.32 2.80 -1.07
C ALA A 203 -16.11 4.17 -0.37
N GLY A 204 -15.12 4.95 -0.81
CA GLY A 204 -15.03 6.38 -0.48
C GLY A 204 -14.16 6.76 0.72
N ASP A 205 -13.41 5.84 1.34
CA ASP A 205 -12.47 6.20 2.43
C ASP A 205 -11.17 6.87 1.93
N GLY A 206 -11.03 7.06 0.62
CA GLY A 206 -9.89 7.70 -0.03
C GLY A 206 -8.75 6.72 -0.32
N MET A 207 -7.52 7.23 -0.35
CA MET A 207 -6.37 6.41 -0.70
C MET A 207 -5.98 5.44 0.42
N MET A 208 -5.73 4.19 0.07
CA MET A 208 -5.43 3.12 1.01
C MET A 208 -4.36 2.17 0.49
N VAL A 209 -3.80 1.40 1.42
CA VAL A 209 -2.92 0.26 1.16
C VAL A 209 -3.50 -0.96 1.84
N THR A 210 -3.28 -2.13 1.26
CA THR A 210 -3.77 -3.40 1.81
C THR A 210 -2.61 -4.31 2.15
N VAL A 211 -2.73 -5.00 3.28
CA VAL A 211 -1.98 -6.23 3.52
C VAL A 211 -2.88 -7.43 3.34
N SER A 212 -2.40 -8.43 2.61
CA SER A 212 -3.14 -9.64 2.30
C SER A 212 -2.32 -10.86 2.65
N CYS A 213 -2.90 -11.75 3.44
CA CYS A 213 -2.26 -12.88 4.06
C CYS A 213 -2.95 -14.17 3.62
N PRO A 214 -2.27 -15.05 2.87
CA PRO A 214 -2.87 -16.31 2.45
C PRO A 214 -2.99 -17.25 3.66
N VAL A 215 -4.11 -17.96 3.75
CA VAL A 215 -4.49 -18.84 4.85
C VAL A 215 -4.51 -20.27 4.34
N TYR A 216 -3.57 -21.09 4.81
CA TYR A 216 -3.44 -22.47 4.38
C TYR A 216 -3.81 -23.46 5.49
N ASP A 217 -4.41 -24.58 5.08
CA ASP A 217 -4.48 -25.82 5.83
C ASP A 217 -3.65 -26.90 5.11
N GLY A 218 -2.43 -27.13 5.59
CA GLY A 218 -1.43 -27.90 4.86
C GLY A 218 -1.06 -27.19 3.55
N GLU A 219 -1.35 -27.85 2.43
CA GLU A 219 -1.13 -27.31 1.08
C GLU A 219 -2.38 -26.65 0.48
N THR A 220 -3.54 -26.80 1.12
CA THR A 220 -4.80 -26.25 0.61
C THR A 220 -4.95 -24.80 1.05
N LEU A 221 -5.10 -23.89 0.08
CA LEU A 221 -5.50 -22.51 0.34
C LEU A 221 -6.97 -22.49 0.77
N LEU A 222 -7.26 -21.96 1.95
CA LEU A 222 -8.62 -21.82 2.46
C LEU A 222 -9.18 -20.40 2.21
N ALA A 223 -8.34 -19.38 2.35
CA ALA A 223 -8.72 -17.98 2.17
C ALA A 223 -7.51 -17.07 2.01
N VAL A 224 -7.77 -15.81 1.69
CA VAL A 224 -6.86 -14.68 1.90
C VAL A 224 -7.53 -13.73 2.89
N SER A 225 -6.87 -13.48 4.01
CA SER A 225 -7.29 -12.48 4.98
C SER A 225 -6.60 -11.16 4.67
N SER A 226 -7.40 -10.11 4.56
CA SER A 226 -6.93 -8.82 4.08
C SER A 226 -7.40 -7.69 4.99
N ARG A 227 -6.59 -6.65 5.02
CA ARG A 227 -6.82 -5.51 5.89
C ARG A 227 -6.30 -4.24 5.24
N ASP A 228 -7.18 -3.25 5.14
CA ASP A 228 -6.84 -1.97 4.54
C ASP A 228 -6.35 -1.00 5.60
N VAL A 229 -5.55 -0.01 5.20
CA VAL A 229 -5.17 1.13 6.04
C VAL A 229 -5.17 2.36 5.16
N THR A 230 -5.86 3.41 5.59
CA THR A 230 -5.85 4.68 4.85
C THR A 230 -4.49 5.35 4.95
N ILE A 231 -4.08 5.98 3.86
CA ILE A 231 -2.85 6.77 3.77
C ILE A 231 -2.87 7.91 4.80
N ARG A 232 -4.04 8.49 5.07
CA ARG A 232 -4.25 9.52 6.09
C ARG A 232 -3.85 9.06 7.49
N GLN A 233 -4.08 7.80 7.85
CA GLN A 233 -3.65 7.28 9.14
C GLN A 233 -2.14 7.13 9.21
N LEU A 234 -1.52 6.61 8.15
CA LEU A 234 -0.06 6.49 8.06
C LEU A 234 0.59 7.88 8.14
N SER A 235 0.06 8.86 7.41
CA SER A 235 0.59 10.23 7.39
C SER A 235 0.36 10.98 8.71
N GLY A 236 -0.87 10.96 9.23
CA GLY A 236 -1.27 11.77 10.39
C GLY A 236 -0.76 11.26 11.74
N ARG A 237 -0.59 9.95 11.92
CA ARG A 237 -0.13 9.36 13.20
C ARG A 237 1.35 9.01 13.21
N VAL A 238 1.90 8.58 12.08
CA VAL A 238 3.29 8.12 12.02
C VAL A 238 4.19 9.16 11.40
N LEU A 239 3.83 9.74 10.24
CA LEU A 239 4.70 10.72 9.57
C LEU A 239 4.69 12.11 10.20
N ALA A 240 3.57 12.54 10.78
CA ALA A 240 3.46 13.85 11.43
C ALA A 240 4.45 14.01 12.60
N ASP A 241 4.59 12.96 13.43
CA ASP A 241 5.57 12.95 14.53
C ASP A 241 7.02 13.02 14.04
N LEU A 242 7.29 12.49 12.84
CA LEU A 242 8.62 12.49 12.24
C LEU A 242 8.98 13.84 11.62
N ALA A 243 7.97 14.67 11.34
CA ALA A 243 8.12 16.04 10.87
C ALA A 243 8.15 17.08 12.02
N ALA A 244 8.23 16.63 13.28
CA ALA A 244 8.28 17.53 14.44
C ALA A 244 9.54 18.42 14.48
N ILE A 245 10.59 18.07 13.72
CA ILE A 245 11.77 18.93 13.54
C ILE A 245 11.41 20.06 12.55
N PRO A 246 11.54 21.35 12.94
CA PRO A 246 11.14 22.47 12.10
C PRO A 246 11.73 22.41 10.68
N GLY A 247 10.86 22.52 9.67
CA GLY A 247 11.25 22.47 8.26
C GLY A 247 11.49 21.07 7.70
N THR A 248 11.28 20.01 8.49
CA THR A 248 11.38 18.61 8.03
C THR A 248 10.10 18.17 7.33
N ARG A 249 10.25 17.44 6.23
CA ARG A 249 9.18 16.77 5.51
C ARG A 249 9.47 15.28 5.46
N ALA A 250 8.47 14.45 5.73
CA ALA A 250 8.56 13.00 5.64
C ALA A 250 7.71 12.49 4.47
N LEU A 251 8.26 11.55 3.72
CA LEU A 251 7.65 10.93 2.55
C LEU A 251 7.71 9.42 2.72
N LEU A 252 6.65 8.74 2.31
CA LEU A 252 6.62 7.30 2.17
C LEU A 252 6.33 6.98 0.71
N MET A 253 7.15 6.13 0.11
CA MET A 253 7.00 5.72 -1.29
C MET A 253 7.33 4.25 -1.48
N ASN A 254 6.69 3.60 -2.45
CA ASN A 254 7.03 2.21 -2.76
C ASN A 254 8.43 2.10 -3.42
N ARG A 255 8.86 0.87 -3.74
CA ARG A 255 10.18 0.62 -4.34
C ARG A 255 10.39 1.29 -5.70
N ARG A 256 9.32 1.65 -6.40
CA ARG A 256 9.33 2.33 -7.71
C ARG A 256 9.12 3.84 -7.60
N GLY A 257 8.96 4.37 -6.39
CA GLY A 257 8.71 5.78 -6.13
C GLY A 257 7.24 6.20 -6.15
N LYS A 258 6.28 5.27 -6.25
CA LYS A 258 4.85 5.62 -6.15
C LYS A 258 4.60 6.26 -4.79
N ALA A 259 3.97 7.42 -4.78
CA ALA A 259 3.66 8.15 -3.56
C ALA A 259 2.67 7.36 -2.71
N ILE A 260 3.03 7.10 -1.46
CA ILE A 260 2.15 6.45 -0.48
C ILE A 260 1.66 7.50 0.50
N ALA A 261 2.54 8.27 1.13
CA ALA A 261 2.13 9.27 2.10
C ALA A 261 3.15 10.41 2.19
N VAL A 262 2.71 11.57 2.66
CA VAL A 262 3.56 12.73 2.92
C VAL A 262 3.08 13.47 4.17
N SER A 263 4.02 14.00 4.96
CA SER A 263 3.70 14.74 6.19
C SER A 263 3.21 16.17 5.94
N ASP A 264 3.50 16.74 4.78
CA ASP A 264 3.04 18.07 4.38
C ASP A 264 1.55 17.99 3.96
N PRO A 265 0.64 18.63 4.70
CA PRO A 265 -0.80 18.50 4.44
C PRO A 265 -1.23 19.13 3.11
N LYS A 266 -0.53 20.16 2.63
CA LYS A 266 -0.85 20.79 1.33
C LYS A 266 -0.45 19.87 0.19
N LEU A 267 0.73 19.28 0.28
CA LEU A 267 1.19 18.31 -0.72
C LEU A 267 0.34 17.03 -0.68
N ALA A 268 -0.04 16.55 0.51
CA ALA A 268 -0.96 15.41 0.66
C ALA A 268 -2.29 15.69 -0.06
N ALA A 269 -2.90 16.85 0.17
CA ALA A 269 -4.15 17.23 -0.49
C ALA A 269 -4.00 17.37 -2.02
N ALA A 270 -2.85 17.84 -2.51
CA ALA A 270 -2.58 17.92 -3.93
C ALA A 270 -2.43 16.53 -4.57
N ILE A 271 -1.73 15.61 -3.91
CA ILE A 271 -1.61 14.20 -4.34
C ILE A 271 -2.99 13.55 -4.37
N ASP A 272 -3.80 13.74 -3.32
CA ASP A 272 -5.16 13.20 -3.25
C ASP A 272 -6.03 13.74 -4.39
N ALA A 273 -5.92 15.04 -4.73
CA ALA A 273 -6.68 15.64 -5.83
C ALA A 273 -6.30 15.05 -7.21
N VAL A 274 -5.01 14.82 -7.46
CA VAL A 274 -4.53 14.18 -8.70
C VAL A 274 -5.03 12.74 -8.78
N ASN A 275 -4.84 11.95 -7.71
CA ASN A 275 -5.28 10.55 -7.68
C ASN A 275 -6.80 10.42 -7.82
N ALA A 276 -7.58 11.29 -7.15
CA ALA A 276 -9.04 11.27 -7.27
C ALA A 276 -9.50 11.59 -8.69
N LYS A 277 -8.85 12.54 -9.37
CA LYS A 277 -9.14 12.86 -10.78
C LYS A 277 -8.80 11.70 -11.72
N ALA A 278 -7.74 10.94 -11.42
CA ALA A 278 -7.31 9.79 -12.20
C ALA A 278 -8.06 8.49 -11.85
N GLU A 279 -8.87 8.50 -10.78
CA GLU A 279 -9.53 7.33 -10.19
C GLU A 279 -8.54 6.20 -9.81
N GLU A 280 -7.27 6.55 -9.60
CA GLU A 280 -6.17 5.62 -9.36
C GLU A 280 -4.99 6.31 -8.65
N ALA A 281 -4.16 5.56 -7.93
CA ALA A 281 -2.88 6.06 -7.43
C ALA A 281 -1.85 6.22 -8.55
N VAL A 282 -1.77 7.43 -9.11
CA VAL A 282 -0.93 7.75 -10.27
C VAL A 282 0.27 8.63 -9.94
N VAL A 283 0.34 9.22 -8.74
CA VAL A 283 1.43 10.13 -8.38
C VAL A 283 2.69 9.38 -7.91
N TYR A 284 3.85 9.84 -8.36
CA TYR A 284 5.16 9.33 -7.99
C TYR A 284 6.12 10.45 -7.55
N PHE A 285 6.99 10.16 -6.58
CA PHE A 285 8.16 10.98 -6.27
C PHE A 285 9.32 10.59 -7.20
N ARG A 286 9.17 10.92 -8.48
CA ARG A 286 10.13 10.59 -9.55
C ARG A 286 10.36 11.82 -10.41
N ALA A 287 11.58 12.01 -10.89
CA ALA A 287 11.85 13.03 -11.89
C ALA A 287 11.35 12.57 -13.28
N ASP A 288 11.20 13.48 -14.23
CA ASP A 288 10.74 13.20 -15.61
C ASP A 288 11.45 11.99 -16.23
N ARG A 289 12.78 11.92 -16.08
CA ARG A 289 13.59 10.81 -16.59
C ARG A 289 13.17 9.46 -15.99
N GLY A 290 12.82 9.45 -14.71
CA GLY A 290 12.44 8.25 -13.99
C GLY A 290 11.03 7.79 -14.35
N LEU A 291 10.11 8.74 -14.53
CA LEU A 291 8.77 8.46 -15.07
C LEU A 291 8.85 7.91 -16.50
N ALA A 292 9.61 8.57 -17.38
CA ALA A 292 9.81 8.14 -18.76
C ALA A 292 10.39 6.72 -18.83
N ALA A 293 11.36 6.39 -17.97
CA ALA A 293 11.94 5.06 -17.88
C ALA A 293 10.96 3.98 -17.42
N MET A 294 9.89 4.33 -16.72
CA MET A 294 8.85 3.38 -16.32
C MET A 294 7.82 3.09 -17.42
N GLY A 295 7.68 3.96 -18.42
CA GLY A 295 6.73 3.79 -19.53
C GLY A 295 5.26 3.69 -19.08
N LEU A 296 4.89 4.34 -17.98
CA LEU A 296 3.53 4.31 -17.45
C LEU A 296 2.74 5.51 -17.98
N GLU A 297 1.75 5.27 -18.83
CA GLU A 297 0.98 6.33 -19.53
C GLU A 297 0.28 7.32 -18.59
N LYS A 298 -0.22 6.83 -17.45
CA LYS A 298 -0.95 7.66 -16.47
C LYS A 298 -0.08 8.20 -15.35
N ALA A 299 1.21 7.84 -15.29
CA ALA A 299 2.03 8.23 -14.14
C ALA A 299 2.29 9.74 -14.15
N GLU A 300 1.97 10.38 -13.05
CA GLU A 300 2.22 11.80 -12.82
C GLU A 300 3.31 11.95 -11.74
N ASP A 301 4.12 12.99 -11.86
CA ASP A 301 5.03 13.37 -10.80
C ASP A 301 4.27 14.14 -9.71
N SER A 302 4.85 14.26 -8.51
CA SER A 302 4.25 15.11 -7.50
C SER A 302 4.40 16.59 -7.90
N PRO A 303 3.57 17.52 -7.42
CA PRO A 303 3.70 18.96 -7.74
C PRO A 303 4.93 19.63 -7.09
N ASP A 304 5.90 18.85 -6.61
CA ASP A 304 7.11 19.31 -5.92
C ASP A 304 8.36 18.72 -6.56
N ASP A 305 8.90 19.44 -7.55
CA ASP A 305 10.09 19.03 -8.34
C ASP A 305 11.30 18.68 -7.45
N ALA A 306 11.46 19.39 -6.33
CA ALA A 306 12.57 19.14 -5.41
C ALA A 306 12.42 17.78 -4.73
N LEU A 307 11.20 17.40 -4.34
CA LEU A 307 10.93 16.08 -3.79
C LEU A 307 10.97 14.99 -4.86
N ASN A 308 10.55 15.27 -6.09
CA ASN A 308 10.68 14.35 -7.23
C ASN A 308 12.15 14.00 -7.49
N ALA A 309 13.03 15.00 -7.50
CA ALA A 309 14.47 14.80 -7.64
C ALA A 309 15.08 14.03 -6.46
N ILE A 310 14.61 14.27 -5.23
CA ILE A 310 15.04 13.52 -4.04
C ILE A 310 14.59 12.06 -4.12
N GLY A 311 13.34 11.81 -4.49
CA GLY A 311 12.80 10.46 -4.66
C GLY A 311 13.56 9.67 -5.71
N GLU A 312 13.89 10.30 -6.85
CA GLU A 312 14.74 9.72 -7.89
C GLU A 312 16.12 9.32 -7.32
N ALA A 313 16.77 10.24 -6.61
CA ALA A 313 18.09 9.99 -6.03
C ALA A 313 18.07 8.87 -4.98
N VAL A 314 16.99 8.72 -4.21
CA VAL A 314 16.82 7.60 -3.27
C VAL A 314 16.70 6.28 -4.02
N ILE A 315 15.95 6.24 -5.13
CA ILE A 315 15.77 5.01 -5.93
C ILE A 315 17.08 4.60 -6.60
N GLU A 316 17.76 5.53 -7.27
CA GLU A 316 19.08 5.27 -7.90
C GLU A 316 20.09 4.75 -6.87
N ARG A 317 20.09 5.31 -5.66
CA ARG A 317 20.97 4.84 -4.57
C ARG A 317 20.53 3.48 -4.02
N ALA A 318 19.23 3.22 -3.91
CA ALA A 318 18.71 1.95 -3.38
C ALA A 318 19.13 0.73 -4.22
N GLU A 319 19.47 0.91 -5.50
CA GLU A 319 20.00 -0.14 -6.37
C GLU A 319 21.41 -0.61 -5.98
N THR A 320 22.22 0.28 -5.40
CA THR A 320 23.65 0.04 -5.13
C THR A 320 23.99 0.03 -3.64
N GLU A 321 23.20 0.73 -2.82
CA GLU A 321 23.45 0.89 -1.40
C GLU A 321 23.05 -0.37 -0.60
N LYS A 322 24.03 -0.91 0.14
CA LYS A 322 23.84 -2.09 0.99
C LYS A 322 23.60 -1.73 2.45
N LYS A 323 24.00 -0.52 2.87
CA LYS A 323 23.89 -0.06 4.25
C LYS A 323 22.70 0.89 4.41
N TRP A 324 21.75 0.48 5.23
CA TRP A 324 20.58 1.27 5.59
C TRP A 324 20.55 1.58 7.09
N PRO A 325 20.00 2.73 7.51
CA PRO A 325 19.53 3.84 6.69
C PRO A 325 20.69 4.55 5.96
N MET A 326 20.36 5.26 4.87
CA MET A 326 21.31 6.08 4.12
C MET A 326 21.05 7.57 4.36
N ALA A 327 22.08 8.38 4.12
CA ALA A 327 21.94 9.83 4.17
C ALA A 327 22.84 10.53 3.15
N PHE A 328 22.34 11.62 2.58
CA PHE A 328 23.06 12.40 1.59
C PHE A 328 22.53 13.83 1.51
N VAL A 329 23.33 14.71 0.90
CA VAL A 329 22.96 16.09 0.65
C VAL A 329 22.30 16.22 -0.72
N SER A 330 21.15 16.89 -0.76
CA SER A 330 20.49 17.33 -1.99
C SER A 330 20.16 18.82 -1.90
N GLY A 331 20.89 19.64 -2.65
CA GLY A 331 20.79 21.11 -2.58
C GLY A 331 21.07 21.63 -1.16
N LYS A 332 20.07 22.30 -0.55
CA LYS A 332 20.13 22.86 0.81
C LYS A 332 19.64 21.88 1.89
N ASN A 333 19.21 20.68 1.48
CA ASN A 333 18.59 19.69 2.35
C ASN A 333 19.58 18.56 2.66
N MET A 334 19.47 18.03 3.86
CA MET A 334 19.92 16.71 4.22
C MET A 334 18.75 15.75 3.97
N VAL A 335 19.01 14.67 3.24
CA VAL A 335 18.08 13.59 2.98
C VAL A 335 18.51 12.40 3.82
N LEU A 336 17.59 11.86 4.59
CA LEU A 336 17.75 10.58 5.27
C LEU A 336 16.73 9.62 4.70
N ALA A 337 17.16 8.44 4.29
CA ALA A 337 16.26 7.43 3.75
C ALA A 337 16.45 6.09 4.47
N ALA A 338 15.34 5.45 4.78
CA ALA A 338 15.30 4.14 5.40
C ALA A 338 14.38 3.21 4.60
N ARG A 339 14.76 1.94 4.50
CA ARG A 339 13.94 0.90 3.88
C ARG A 339 13.15 0.20 4.99
N LEU A 340 11.83 0.19 4.86
CA LEU A 340 10.94 -0.52 5.78
C LEU A 340 11.12 -2.02 5.63
N ARG A 341 11.17 -2.75 6.74
CA ARG A 341 11.32 -4.22 6.74
C ARG A 341 10.03 -4.90 6.30
N ALA A 342 8.87 -4.40 6.73
CA ALA A 342 7.58 -5.05 6.46
C ALA A 342 7.22 -5.03 4.97
N THR A 343 7.50 -3.92 4.28
CA THR A 343 7.03 -3.70 2.90
C THR A 343 8.17 -3.55 1.90
N GLY A 344 9.37 -3.23 2.37
CA GLY A 344 10.48 -2.76 1.53
C GLY A 344 10.25 -1.39 0.92
N TRP A 345 9.26 -0.62 1.37
CA TRP A 345 9.05 0.77 0.96
C TRP A 345 10.16 1.67 1.50
N HIS A 346 10.26 2.88 0.95
CA HIS A 346 11.22 3.88 1.37
C HIS A 346 10.53 4.96 2.20
N LEU A 347 11.00 5.13 3.43
CA LEU A 347 10.74 6.32 4.25
C LEU A 347 11.85 7.33 3.98
N VAL A 348 11.49 8.54 3.57
CA VAL A 348 12.44 9.61 3.25
C VAL A 348 12.14 10.82 4.13
N LEU A 349 13.13 11.27 4.89
CA LEU A 349 13.10 12.50 5.67
C LEU A 349 13.96 13.55 4.96
N VAL A 350 13.35 14.70 4.65
CA VAL A 350 14.01 15.83 4.01
C VAL A 350 14.03 16.96 5.02
N MET A 351 15.23 17.39 5.44
CA MET A 351 15.41 18.42 6.46
C MET A 351 16.44 19.46 6.05
N PRO A 352 16.33 20.72 6.51
CA PRO A 352 17.34 21.72 6.25
C PRO A 352 18.69 21.28 6.82
N GLN A 353 19.80 21.44 6.09
CA GLN A 353 21.13 21.03 6.59
C GLN A 353 21.49 21.69 7.93
N LYS A 354 21.05 22.93 8.14
CA LYS A 354 21.27 23.67 9.39
C LYS A 354 20.57 23.05 10.62
N ALA A 355 19.59 22.18 10.41
CA ALA A 355 18.87 21.52 11.50
C ALA A 355 19.60 20.26 12.03
N VAL A 356 20.66 19.82 11.36
CA VAL A 356 21.38 18.56 11.66
C VAL A 356 22.81 18.82 12.18
N ASN A 357 23.25 20.07 12.17
CA ASN A 357 24.60 20.49 12.59
C ASN A 357 24.59 21.16 13.95
#